data_AF-A0A1X0N7R5-F1
#
_entry.id   AF-A0A1X0N7R5-F1
#
_cell.length_a   1.000
_cell.length_b   1.000
_cell.length_c   1.000
_cell.angle_alpha   90.00
_cell.angle_beta   90.00
_cell.angle_gamma   90.00
#
_symmetry.space_group_name_H-M   'P 1'
#
loop_
_entity.id
_entity.type
_entity.pdbx_description
1 polymer ?
#
loop_
_entity_poly.entity_id
_entity_poly.type
_entity_poly.pdbx_seq_one_letter_code
_entity_poly.pdbx_strand_id
1 'polypeptide(L)'
;MASTEAVATPAEGVKVSLSSLSLQKSAEDKSANSNKDIEESGLPADAQNILKMIRELQQKIEKKQQELQALMADQSLTPEARQSRAGMLQSDLGALTASLMSANNSLAKLSQNGTLSDAQKDQAAALIMKK
;
A
#
# COMPACT_ATOMS: atom_id res chain seq x y z
N MET A 1 -45.09 16.96 46.27
CA MET A 1 -44.43 15.76 45.73
C MET A 1 -43.46 16.20 44.66
N ALA A 2 -42.18 15.88 44.85
CA ALA A 2 -41.09 16.27 43.97
C ALA A 2 -41.02 15.37 42.74
N SER A 3 -40.68 15.95 41.58
CA SER A 3 -40.05 15.23 40.47
C SER A 3 -39.13 16.19 39.75
N THR A 4 -37.85 16.02 40.06
CA THR A 4 -36.67 16.05 39.17
C THR A 4 -37.04 15.84 37.68
N GLU A 5 -36.39 16.40 36.67
CA GLU A 5 -34.95 16.38 36.46
C GLU A 5 -34.58 17.37 35.36
N ALA A 6 -33.51 18.14 35.58
CA ALA A 6 -32.75 18.80 34.54
C ALA A 6 -31.80 17.78 33.92
N VAL A 7 -31.64 17.78 32.59
CA VAL A 7 -30.34 17.44 31.98
C VAL A 7 -30.14 18.29 30.74
N ALA A 8 -29.07 19.08 30.80
CA ALA A 8 -28.47 19.79 29.70
C ALA A 8 -27.55 18.84 28.90
N THR A 9 -27.45 19.15 27.60
CA THR A 9 -26.49 18.78 26.53
C THR A 9 -25.06 18.35 26.94
N PRO A 10 -24.23 17.68 26.10
CA PRO A 10 -24.15 17.89 24.65
C PRO A 10 -23.81 16.68 23.75
N ALA A 11 -23.78 16.97 22.45
CA ALA A 11 -23.36 16.12 21.36
C ALA A 11 -21.91 15.63 21.52
N GLU A 12 -21.72 14.32 21.42
CA GLU A 12 -20.48 13.75 20.91
C GLU A 12 -20.80 12.95 19.65
N GLY A 13 -20.92 13.68 18.54
CA GLY A 13 -20.57 13.11 17.26
C GLY A 13 -19.09 12.78 17.34
N VAL A 14 -18.78 11.49 17.54
CA VAL A 14 -17.45 10.93 17.40
C VAL A 14 -17.02 11.16 15.95
N LYS A 15 -16.49 12.36 15.67
CA LYS A 15 -15.68 12.64 14.49
C LYS A 15 -14.42 11.85 14.72
N VAL A 16 -14.45 10.62 14.22
CA VAL A 16 -13.33 9.71 14.13
C VAL A 16 -12.27 10.36 13.21
N SER A 17 -11.48 11.28 13.76
CA SER A 17 -10.21 11.71 13.16
C SER A 17 -9.15 10.63 13.42
N LEU A 18 -9.45 9.37 13.11
CA LEU A 18 -8.49 8.24 13.10
C LEU A 18 -7.78 8.14 11.73
N SER A 19 -7.89 9.15 10.88
CA SER A 19 -7.65 9.01 9.44
C SER A 19 -6.19 9.15 8.99
N SER A 20 -5.22 9.35 9.90
CA SER A 20 -3.81 9.45 9.49
C SER A 20 -2.87 8.63 10.37
N LEU A 21 -2.84 8.86 11.69
CA LEU A 21 -1.86 8.19 12.56
C LEU A 21 -2.13 6.69 12.74
N SER A 22 -3.40 6.31 12.91
CA SER A 22 -3.82 4.90 13.02
C SER A 22 -3.69 4.14 11.69
N LEU A 23 -3.88 4.82 10.55
CA LEU A 23 -3.61 4.24 9.23
C LEU A 23 -2.10 4.01 9.04
N GLN A 24 -1.27 4.93 9.53
CA GLN A 24 0.18 4.85 9.40
C GLN A 24 0.75 3.70 10.26
N LYS A 25 0.34 3.63 11.53
CA LYS A 25 0.71 2.51 12.42
C LYS A 25 0.19 1.17 11.90
N SER A 26 -1.05 1.11 11.40
CA SER A 26 -1.61 -0.11 10.81
C SER A 26 -0.95 -0.47 9.48
N ALA A 27 -0.43 0.49 8.71
CA ALA A 27 0.33 0.23 7.50
C ALA A 27 1.75 -0.28 7.81
N GLU A 28 2.36 0.21 8.89
CA GLU A 28 3.64 -0.27 9.40
C GLU A 28 3.52 -1.68 10.01
N ASP A 29 2.50 -1.92 10.86
CA ASP A 29 2.17 -3.24 11.40
C ASP A 29 1.66 -4.21 10.31
N LYS A 30 0.92 -3.73 9.30
CA LYS A 30 0.64 -4.55 8.11
C LYS A 30 1.91 -4.84 7.35
N SER A 31 2.83 -3.91 7.10
CA SER A 31 4.08 -4.27 6.41
C SER A 31 4.93 -5.25 7.22
N ALA A 32 4.96 -5.14 8.54
CA ALA A 32 5.68 -6.08 9.40
C ALA A 32 5.02 -7.48 9.44
N ASN A 33 3.68 -7.56 9.47
CA ASN A 33 2.94 -8.83 9.55
C ASN A 33 2.59 -9.41 8.16
N SER A 34 2.44 -8.58 7.13
CA SER A 34 2.24 -8.94 5.70
C SER A 34 3.53 -9.33 5.00
N ASN A 35 4.68 -9.27 5.66
CA ASN A 35 5.90 -9.87 5.12
C ASN A 35 6.22 -11.21 5.78
N LYS A 36 5.42 -11.63 6.76
CA LYS A 36 5.63 -12.87 7.51
C LYS A 36 5.53 -14.11 6.61
N ASP A 37 4.65 -14.08 5.60
CA ASP A 37 4.56 -15.10 4.55
C ASP A 37 5.80 -15.15 3.64
N ILE A 38 6.51 -14.03 3.49
CA ILE A 38 7.79 -13.96 2.76
C ILE A 38 8.93 -14.47 3.64
N GLU A 39 8.92 -14.19 4.95
CA GLU A 39 9.95 -14.63 5.89
C GLU A 39 9.86 -16.13 6.20
N GLU A 40 8.64 -16.65 6.36
CA GLU A 40 8.37 -18.08 6.61
C GLU A 40 8.40 -18.93 5.33
N SER A 41 8.61 -18.31 4.17
CA SER A 41 8.67 -19.00 2.87
C SER A 41 9.89 -19.92 2.73
N GLY A 42 10.98 -19.68 3.46
CA GLY A 42 12.25 -20.39 3.22
C GLY A 42 12.93 -19.99 1.91
N LEU A 43 12.57 -18.83 1.34
CA LEU A 43 13.28 -18.22 0.23
C LEU A 43 14.63 -17.65 0.68
N PRO A 44 15.63 -17.54 -0.23
CA PRO A 44 16.88 -16.83 0.05
C PRO A 44 16.62 -15.37 0.46
N ALA A 45 17.48 -14.82 1.32
CA ALA A 45 17.35 -13.45 1.82
C ALA A 45 17.23 -12.40 0.69
N ASP A 46 17.97 -12.58 -0.41
CA ASP A 46 17.89 -11.68 -1.57
C ASP A 46 16.50 -11.71 -2.24
N ALA A 47 15.92 -12.89 -2.40
CA ALA A 47 14.58 -13.04 -2.95
C ALA A 47 13.52 -12.48 -1.99
N GLN A 48 13.67 -12.70 -0.68
CA GLN A 48 12.79 -12.12 0.33
C GLN A 48 12.83 -10.59 0.30
N ASN A 49 14.02 -9.99 0.24
CA ASN A 49 14.17 -8.54 0.17
C ASN A 49 13.50 -7.95 -1.09
N ILE A 50 13.69 -8.59 -2.25
CA ILE A 50 13.03 -8.16 -3.48
C ILE A 50 11.50 -8.28 -3.37
N LEU A 51 10.99 -9.36 -2.79
CA LEU A 51 9.55 -9.54 -2.59
C LEU A 51 8.95 -8.49 -1.65
N LYS A 52 9.63 -8.18 -0.54
CA LYS A 52 9.25 -7.10 0.37
C LYS A 52 9.17 -5.77 -0.39
N MET A 53 10.18 -5.47 -1.19
CA MET A 53 10.23 -4.25 -2.01
C MET A 53 9.11 -4.22 -3.06
N ILE A 54 8.78 -5.35 -3.71
CA ILE A 54 7.64 -5.46 -4.63
C ILE A 54 6.34 -5.15 -3.89
N ARG A 55 6.13 -5.69 -2.68
CA ARG A 55 4.92 -5.46 -1.89
C ARG A 55 4.77 -3.99 -1.50
N GLU A 56 5.86 -3.35 -1.07
CA GLU A 56 5.88 -1.92 -0.79
C GLU A 56 5.57 -1.07 -2.03
N LEU A 57 6.15 -1.42 -3.19
CA LEU A 57 5.88 -0.73 -4.45
C LEU A 57 4.41 -0.87 -4.87
N GLN A 58 3.82 -2.06 -4.74
CA GLN A 58 2.40 -2.29 -5.00
C GLN A 58 1.52 -1.42 -4.09
N GLN A 59 1.81 -1.35 -2.79
CA GLN A 59 1.06 -0.50 -1.86
C GLN A 59 1.18 0.99 -2.22
N LYS A 60 2.38 1.46 -2.58
CA LYS A 60 2.59 2.85 -3.02
C LYS A 60 1.81 3.15 -4.30
N ILE A 61 1.83 2.23 -5.27
CA ILE A 61 1.06 2.33 -6.52
C ILE A 61 -0.43 2.39 -6.23
N GLU A 62 -0.96 1.51 -5.37
CA GLU A 62 -2.38 1.46 -5.04
C GLU A 62 -2.83 2.74 -4.32
N LYS A 63 -2.04 3.23 -3.37
CA LYS A 63 -2.28 4.52 -2.70
C LYS A 63 -2.29 5.70 -3.67
N LYS A 64 -1.32 5.76 -4.60
CA LYS A 64 -1.27 6.82 -5.62
C LYS A 64 -2.41 6.74 -6.63
N GLN A 65 -2.86 5.53 -6.98
CA GLN A 65 -4.07 5.34 -7.80
C GLN A 65 -5.33 5.82 -7.09
N GLN A 66 -5.47 5.53 -5.80
CA GLN A 66 -6.58 6.05 -4.98
C GLN A 66 -6.54 7.58 -4.88
N GLU A 67 -5.35 8.16 -4.70
CA GLU A 67 -5.16 9.62 -4.70
C GLU A 67 -5.56 10.23 -6.05
N LEU A 68 -5.19 9.60 -7.16
CA LEU A 68 -5.60 10.04 -8.50
C LEU A 68 -7.13 9.96 -8.69
N GLN A 69 -7.77 8.89 -8.21
CA GLN A 69 -9.24 8.77 -8.26
C GLN A 69 -9.93 9.83 -7.38
N ALA A 70 -9.41 10.04 -6.17
CA ALA A 70 -9.92 11.07 -5.26
C ALA A 70 -9.76 12.47 -5.87
N LEU A 71 -8.63 12.75 -6.52
CA LEU A 71 -8.37 14.00 -7.24
C LEU A 71 -9.37 14.23 -8.39
N MET A 72 -9.73 13.16 -9.12
CA MET A 72 -10.73 13.25 -10.19
C MET A 72 -12.15 13.46 -9.66
N ALA A 73 -12.48 12.84 -8.52
CA ALA A 73 -13.76 13.02 -7.84
C ALA A 73 -13.88 14.36 -7.11
N ASP A 74 -12.76 15.00 -6.79
CA ASP A 74 -12.71 16.29 -6.11
C ASP A 74 -13.14 17.43 -7.05
N GLN A 75 -14.37 17.88 -6.85
CA GLN A 75 -14.98 18.99 -7.60
C GLN A 75 -14.56 20.37 -7.08
N SER A 76 -13.81 20.46 -5.97
CA SER A 76 -13.37 21.73 -5.39
C SER A 76 -12.18 22.37 -6.12
N LEU A 77 -11.45 21.57 -6.91
CA LEU A 77 -10.28 22.02 -7.68
C LEU A 77 -10.68 22.56 -9.05
N THR A 78 -9.95 23.59 -9.51
CA THR A 78 -10.07 24.08 -10.88
C THR A 78 -9.58 23.02 -11.88
N PRO A 79 -10.10 23.03 -13.13
CA PRO A 79 -9.66 22.09 -14.17
C PRO A 79 -8.15 22.09 -14.39
N GLU A 80 -7.50 23.26 -14.44
CA GLU A 80 -6.05 23.35 -14.60
C GLU A 80 -5.27 22.75 -13.43
N ALA A 81 -5.67 23.05 -12.19
CA ALA A 81 -5.02 22.53 -10.99
C ALA A 81 -5.17 21.00 -10.90
N ARG A 82 -6.35 20.48 -11.25
CA ARG A 82 -6.61 19.04 -11.32
C ARG A 82 -5.72 18.39 -12.38
N GLN A 83 -5.62 18.97 -13.57
CA GLN A 83 -4.85 18.41 -14.67
C GLN A 83 -3.34 18.41 -14.38
N SER A 84 -2.83 19.47 -13.75
CA SER A 84 -1.43 19.55 -13.30
C SER A 84 -1.12 18.46 -12.26
N ARG A 85 -1.95 18.33 -11.20
CA ARG A 85 -1.77 17.29 -10.18
C ARG A 85 -1.93 15.88 -10.75
N ALA A 86 -2.87 15.67 -11.67
CA ALA A 86 -3.08 14.38 -12.32
C ALA A 86 -1.84 13.98 -13.13
N GLY A 87 -1.26 14.91 -13.90
CA GLY A 87 -0.02 14.66 -14.63
C GLY A 87 1.15 14.27 -13.73
N MET A 88 1.30 14.93 -12.57
CA MET A 88 2.32 14.56 -11.58
C MET A 88 2.08 13.15 -11.02
N LEU A 89 0.85 12.84 -10.60
CA LEU A 89 0.49 11.52 -10.07
C LEU A 89 0.67 10.41 -11.12
N GLN A 90 0.36 10.68 -12.38
CA GLN A 90 0.58 9.75 -13.48
C GLN A 90 2.08 9.52 -13.73
N SER A 91 2.91 10.56 -13.66
CA SER A 91 4.36 10.42 -13.77
C SER A 91 4.94 9.60 -12.61
N ASP A 92 4.52 9.89 -11.37
CA ASP A 92 4.89 9.12 -10.18
C ASP A 92 4.50 7.64 -10.31
N LEU A 93 3.27 7.38 -10.78
CA LEU A 93 2.79 6.03 -11.04
C LEU A 93 3.64 5.31 -12.10
N GLY A 94 4.04 6.01 -13.16
CA GLY A 94 4.96 5.48 -14.17
C GLY A 94 6.31 5.08 -13.57
N ALA A 95 6.91 5.94 -12.75
CA ALA A 95 8.18 5.67 -12.08
C ALA A 95 8.09 4.51 -11.07
N LEU A 96 7.00 4.43 -10.30
CA LEU A 96 6.75 3.34 -9.36
C LEU A 96 6.51 2.01 -10.10
N THR A 97 5.78 2.04 -11.21
CA THR A 97 5.53 0.86 -12.04
C THR A 97 6.81 0.35 -12.69
N ALA A 98 7.67 1.24 -13.19
CA ALA A 98 8.98 0.88 -13.72
C ALA A 98 9.87 0.26 -12.62
N SER A 99 9.83 0.81 -11.41
CA SER A 99 10.54 0.25 -10.25
C SER A 99 10.03 -1.13 -9.88
N LEU A 100 8.71 -1.36 -9.94
CA LEU A 100 8.09 -2.67 -9.72
C LEU A 100 8.52 -3.69 -10.78
N MET A 101 8.54 -3.28 -12.05
CA MET A 101 9.05 -4.13 -13.14
C MET A 101 10.53 -4.48 -12.95
N SER A 102 11.34 -3.50 -12.54
CA SER A 102 12.77 -3.71 -12.24
C SER A 102 12.97 -4.71 -11.10
N ALA A 103 12.20 -4.59 -10.02
CA ALA A 103 12.24 -5.54 -8.90
C ALA A 103 11.82 -6.96 -9.34
N ASN A 104 10.75 -7.07 -10.13
CA ASN A 104 10.33 -8.37 -10.71
C ASN A 104 11.41 -8.97 -11.61
N ASN A 105 12.10 -8.15 -12.41
CA ASN A 105 13.19 -8.62 -13.26
C ASN A 105 14.39 -9.10 -12.43
N SER A 106 14.71 -8.43 -11.32
CA SER A 106 15.75 -8.89 -10.38
C SER A 106 15.39 -10.24 -9.74
N LEU A 107 14.13 -10.45 -9.39
CA LEU A 107 13.64 -11.75 -8.91
C LEU A 107 13.74 -12.82 -10.00
N ALA A 108 13.36 -12.49 -11.24
CA ALA A 108 13.48 -13.39 -12.38
C ALA A 108 14.95 -13.74 -12.70
N LYS A 109 15.89 -12.82 -12.48
CA LYS A 109 17.33 -13.09 -12.62
C LYS A 109 17.84 -14.04 -11.54
N LEU A 110 17.42 -13.90 -10.28
CA LEU A 110 17.74 -14.88 -9.22
C LEU A 110 17.20 -16.28 -9.58
N SER A 111 16.04 -16.32 -10.21
CA SER A 111 15.43 -17.57 -10.71
C SER A 111 16.25 -18.19 -11.85
N GLN A 112 16.70 -17.40 -12.82
CA GLN A 112 17.47 -17.88 -13.97
C GLN A 112 18.93 -18.21 -13.65
N ASN A 113 19.53 -17.55 -12.66
CA ASN A 113 20.91 -17.78 -12.23
C ASN A 113 21.08 -19.06 -11.40
N GLY A 114 20.02 -19.85 -11.21
CA GLY A 114 20.04 -21.07 -10.40
C GLY A 114 20.07 -20.82 -8.90
N THR A 115 19.88 -19.57 -8.44
CA THR A 115 19.82 -19.23 -7.02
C THR A 115 18.53 -19.71 -6.35
N LEU A 116 17.44 -19.79 -7.13
CA LEU A 116 16.14 -20.32 -6.66
C LEU A 116 15.88 -21.69 -7.27
N SER A 117 15.47 -22.64 -6.43
CA SER A 117 14.90 -23.92 -6.87
C SER A 117 13.53 -23.71 -7.52
N ASP A 118 13.04 -24.65 -8.35
CA ASP A 118 11.75 -24.47 -9.03
C ASP A 118 10.59 -24.26 -8.05
N ALA A 119 10.54 -25.00 -6.94
CA ALA A 119 9.56 -24.77 -5.87
C ALA A 119 9.66 -23.36 -5.25
N GLN A 120 10.86 -22.80 -5.14
CA GLN A 120 11.08 -21.44 -4.63
C GLN A 120 10.64 -20.38 -5.65
N LYS A 121 10.78 -20.65 -6.95
CA LYS A 121 10.26 -19.76 -8.00
C LYS A 121 8.74 -19.70 -7.95
N ASP A 122 8.10 -20.85 -7.87
CA ASP A 122 6.64 -20.95 -7.77
C ASP A 122 6.12 -20.25 -6.52
N GLN A 123 6.80 -20.45 -5.39
CA GLN A 123 6.43 -19.80 -4.14
C GLN A 123 6.64 -18.28 -4.21
N ALA A 124 7.75 -17.79 -4.78
CA ALA A 124 7.97 -16.36 -4.95
C ALA A 124 6.90 -15.72 -5.85
N ALA A 125 6.50 -16.40 -6.93
CA ALA A 125 5.41 -15.95 -7.80
C ALA A 125 4.06 -15.92 -7.04
N ALA A 126 3.76 -16.96 -6.25
CA ALA A 126 2.56 -17.02 -5.44
C ALA A 126 2.49 -15.88 -4.40
N LEU A 127 3.62 -15.55 -3.76
CA LEU A 127 3.71 -14.46 -2.79
C LEU A 127 3.50 -13.08 -3.42
N ILE A 128 3.95 -12.85 -4.66
CA ILE A 128 3.69 -11.60 -5.39
C ILE A 128 2.19 -11.40 -5.66
N MET A 129 1.49 -12.48 -5.96
CA MET A 129 0.06 -12.45 -6.28
C MET A 129 -0.82 -12.38 -5.03
N LYS A 130 -0.28 -12.75 -3.88
CA LYS A 130 -0.99 -12.79 -2.62
C LYS A 130 -1.05 -11.39 -2.00
N LYS A 131 -2.12 -10.66 -2.34
CA LYS A 131 -2.41 -9.32 -1.80
C LYS A 131 -2.81 -9.37 -0.32
#